data_AF-A0A428T2J4-F1
#
_entry.id   AF-A0A428T2J4-F1
#
_cell.length_a   1.000
_cell.length_b   1.000
_cell.length_c   1.000
_cell.angle_alpha   90.00
_cell.angle_beta   90.00
_cell.angle_gamma   90.00
#
_symmetry.space_group_name_H-M   'P 1'
#
loop_
_entity.id
_entity.type
_entity.pdbx_description
1 polymer ?
#
loop_
_entity_poly.entity_id
_entity_poly.type
_entity_poly.pdbx_seq_one_letter_code
_entity_poly.pdbx_strand_id
1 'polypeptide(L)'
;MVSRAFGILGDKEKKEKFDRFGTDPDSRFANAQANNPFFSQRAGGGMNRGGPMFDDDLTPEEMFARFFGGGGGFGGGPFGGPQFVFNFGGGPGIRADRTKNNGIQTLLGLLPIILFFILPVITSLFSGGSSSSTSAGPRMVYDNPAHPYTEERKTPNLNVQYYVNPDEIAQYNDGKLNKLDRTAELNLVRHLKAECENEIVYRQRLRDAAQGWFYQDPEKMELAEAYTMPSCERLHTLGIGR
;
A
#
# COMPACT_ATOMS: atom_id res chain seq x y z
N MET A 1 -9.04 28.43 -14.10
CA MET A 1 -10.34 28.89 -13.52
C MET A 1 -11.29 29.40 -14.61
N VAL A 2 -11.54 28.61 -15.66
CA VAL A 2 -12.47 29.02 -16.75
C VAL A 2 -13.61 28.01 -16.90
N SER A 3 -13.35 26.73 -16.65
CA SER A 3 -14.35 25.65 -16.73
C SER A 3 -15.51 25.77 -15.74
N ARG A 4 -15.28 26.31 -14.54
CA ARG A 4 -16.34 26.46 -13.52
C ARG A 4 -17.32 27.59 -13.84
N ALA A 5 -16.85 28.70 -14.41
CA ALA A 5 -17.69 29.82 -14.81
C ALA A 5 -18.70 29.43 -15.91
N PHE A 6 -18.29 28.58 -16.86
CA PHE A 6 -19.20 28.07 -17.90
C PHE A 6 -20.26 27.10 -17.35
N GLY A 7 -19.96 26.33 -16.30
CA GLY A 7 -20.94 25.45 -15.65
C GLY A 7 -22.04 26.20 -14.89
N ILE A 8 -21.71 27.36 -14.32
CA ILE A 8 -22.67 28.19 -13.57
C ILE A 8 -23.50 29.07 -14.51
N LEU A 9 -22.89 29.58 -15.58
CA LEU A 9 -23.57 30.41 -16.59
C LEU A 9 -24.37 29.60 -17.62
N GLY A 10 -24.07 28.31 -17.78
CA GLY A 10 -24.78 27.40 -18.68
C GLY A 10 -26.15 26.95 -18.15
N ASP A 11 -26.36 26.97 -16.84
CA ASP A 11 -27.61 26.57 -16.20
C ASP A 11 -28.40 27.79 -15.72
N LYS A 12 -29.61 27.99 -16.26
CA LYS A 12 -30.45 29.16 -15.97
C LYS A 12 -30.79 29.28 -14.47
N GLU A 13 -30.99 28.16 -13.79
CA GLU A 13 -31.29 28.12 -12.36
C GLU A 13 -30.07 28.40 -11.47
N LYS A 14 -28.87 27.96 -11.88
CA LYS A 14 -27.63 28.19 -11.12
C LYS A 14 -27.16 29.63 -11.28
N LYS A 15 -27.33 30.20 -12.48
CA LYS A 15 -27.11 31.62 -12.74
C LYS A 15 -28.03 32.50 -11.88
N GLU A 16 -29.32 32.21 -11.80
CA GLU A 16 -30.26 33.04 -11.03
C GLU A 16 -30.00 32.98 -9.52
N LYS A 17 -29.51 31.85 -9.01
CA LYS A 17 -29.06 31.73 -7.60
C LYS A 17 -27.74 32.48 -7.37
N PHE A 18 -26.81 32.43 -8.33
CA PHE A 18 -25.56 33.20 -8.26
C PHE A 18 -25.81 34.71 -8.33
N ASP A 19 -26.68 35.17 -9.23
CA ASP A 19 -27.03 36.59 -9.40
C ASP A 19 -27.76 37.15 -8.17
N ARG A 20 -28.52 36.32 -7.43
CA ARG A 20 -29.24 36.74 -6.21
C ARG A 20 -28.38 36.75 -4.95
N PHE A 21 -27.49 35.77 -4.80
CA PHE A 21 -26.74 35.58 -3.56
C PHE A 21 -25.27 35.95 -3.67
N GLY A 22 -24.75 36.16 -4.89
CA GLY A 22 -23.34 36.53 -5.14
C GLY A 22 -22.32 35.46 -4.79
N THR A 23 -22.77 34.25 -4.41
CA THR A 23 -21.91 33.13 -4.01
C THR A 23 -22.22 31.92 -4.87
N ASP A 24 -21.17 31.19 -5.27
CA ASP A 24 -21.30 29.97 -6.06
C ASP A 24 -22.15 28.92 -5.32
N PRO A 25 -23.29 28.45 -5.87
CA PRO A 25 -24.21 27.54 -5.20
C PRO A 25 -23.61 26.15 -4.93
N ASP A 26 -22.51 25.82 -5.61
CA ASP A 26 -21.75 24.58 -5.43
C ASP A 26 -20.56 24.76 -4.45
N SER A 27 -20.44 25.95 -3.84
CA SER A 27 -19.47 26.20 -2.78
C SER A 27 -19.96 25.59 -1.48
N ARG A 28 -19.28 24.55 -1.00
CA ARG A 28 -19.52 23.92 0.31
C ARG A 28 -19.54 24.89 1.50
N PHE A 29 -19.07 26.13 1.33
CA PHE A 29 -19.12 27.19 2.33
C PHE A 29 -20.48 27.90 2.47
N ALA A 30 -21.38 27.85 1.47
CA ALA A 30 -22.67 28.55 1.53
C ALA A 30 -23.74 27.77 2.31
N ASN A 31 -23.62 26.44 2.39
CA ASN A 31 -24.61 25.58 3.06
C ASN A 31 -24.51 25.61 4.61
N ALA A 32 -23.50 26.31 5.15
CA ALA A 32 -23.30 26.46 6.59
C ALA A 32 -24.04 27.68 7.19
N GLN A 33 -24.61 28.58 6.36
CA GLN A 33 -25.15 29.86 6.84
C GLN A 33 -26.69 29.97 6.80
N ALA A 34 -27.40 28.86 6.55
CA ALA A 34 -28.87 28.83 6.47
C ALA A 34 -29.59 28.24 7.72
N ASN A 35 -28.86 27.70 8.70
CA ASN A 35 -29.45 27.09 9.90
C ASN A 35 -29.18 27.94 11.16
N ASN A 36 -30.03 28.93 11.42
CA ASN A 36 -30.08 29.67 12.68
C ASN A 36 -31.00 28.93 13.69
N PRO A 37 -30.52 28.49 14.87
CA PRO A 37 -31.26 27.61 15.79
C PRO A 37 -32.03 28.35 16.91
N PHE A 38 -32.49 29.58 16.68
CA PHE A 38 -33.05 30.43 17.76
C PHE A 38 -34.55 30.25 18.07
N PHE A 39 -35.25 29.24 17.53
CA PHE A 39 -36.72 29.16 17.64
C PHE A 39 -37.36 27.83 18.10
N SER A 40 -36.64 26.78 18.55
CA SER A 40 -37.33 25.52 18.93
C SER A 40 -36.99 24.91 20.30
N GLN A 41 -36.80 25.74 21.33
CA GLN A 41 -36.86 25.27 22.72
C GLN A 41 -38.29 25.41 23.28
N ARG A 42 -39.17 24.45 22.98
CA ARG A 42 -40.33 24.11 23.84
C ARG A 42 -40.98 22.80 23.40
N ALA A 43 -41.28 21.95 24.38
CA ALA A 43 -41.80 20.58 24.28
C ALA A 43 -40.73 19.55 23.86
N GLY A 44 -40.51 18.42 24.54
CA GLY A 44 -41.17 17.74 25.64
C GLY A 44 -40.54 16.35 25.70
N GLY A 45 -40.31 15.81 26.91
CA GLY A 45 -39.57 14.56 27.11
C GLY A 45 -40.30 13.31 26.60
N GLY A 46 -39.55 12.21 26.46
CA GLY A 46 -40.12 10.89 26.16
C GLY A 46 -39.06 9.84 25.86
N MET A 47 -38.78 8.99 26.84
CA MET A 47 -38.02 7.74 26.75
C MET A 47 -38.97 6.60 26.35
N ASN A 48 -38.72 5.88 25.24
CA ASN A 48 -38.63 4.40 25.18
C ASN A 48 -38.63 3.78 23.76
N ARG A 49 -37.89 2.66 23.68
CA ARG A 49 -38.12 1.40 22.93
C ARG A 49 -37.56 1.18 21.51
N GLY A 50 -36.68 0.18 21.44
CA GLY A 50 -36.69 -0.89 20.41
C GLY A 50 -35.65 -0.77 19.28
N GLY A 51 -34.59 -1.58 19.32
CA GLY A 51 -33.66 -1.74 18.17
C GLY A 51 -34.17 -2.74 17.12
N PRO A 52 -33.34 -3.23 16.18
CA PRO A 52 -32.21 -2.59 15.49
C PRO A 52 -32.58 -2.34 14.01
N MET A 53 -32.74 -1.08 13.59
CA MET A 53 -32.78 -0.75 12.17
C MET A 53 -31.32 -0.62 11.69
N PHE A 54 -30.87 -1.59 10.92
CA PHE A 54 -29.75 -1.40 10.01
C PHE A 54 -30.21 -0.39 8.97
N ASP A 55 -29.79 0.87 9.12
CA ASP A 55 -29.95 1.92 8.11
C ASP A 55 -28.56 2.44 7.72
N ASP A 56 -28.33 2.41 6.41
CA ASP A 56 -27.06 2.46 5.69
C ASP A 56 -26.55 3.91 5.48
N ASP A 57 -26.19 4.62 6.55
CA ASP A 57 -25.39 5.85 6.44
C ASP A 57 -24.41 5.98 7.62
N LEU A 58 -23.48 5.02 7.73
CA LEU A 58 -22.37 5.11 8.68
C LEU A 58 -21.38 6.18 8.19
N THR A 59 -21.42 7.37 8.79
CA THR A 59 -20.48 8.45 8.46
C THR A 59 -19.04 8.07 8.87
N PRO A 60 -18.01 8.47 8.10
CA PRO A 60 -16.61 8.20 8.44
C PRO A 60 -16.23 8.69 9.85
N GLU A 61 -16.83 9.79 10.30
CA GLU A 61 -16.65 10.34 11.64
C GLU A 61 -17.31 9.49 12.73
N GLU A 62 -18.44 8.85 12.46
CA GLU A 62 -19.09 7.90 13.38
C GLU A 62 -18.33 6.58 13.44
N MET A 63 -17.74 6.14 12.33
CA MET A 63 -16.86 4.97 12.27
C MET A 63 -15.55 5.21 13.05
N PHE A 64 -15.00 6.44 12.98
CA PHE A 64 -13.85 6.89 13.76
C PHE A 64 -14.19 7.05 15.25
N ALA A 65 -15.35 7.65 15.57
CA ALA A 65 -15.81 7.80 16.95
C ALA A 65 -16.17 6.46 17.59
N ARG A 66 -16.67 5.48 16.82
CA ARG A 66 -16.90 4.11 17.30
C ARG A 66 -15.59 3.35 17.52
N PHE A 67 -14.57 3.65 16.73
CA PHE A 67 -13.23 3.08 16.89
C PHE A 67 -12.44 3.73 18.04
N PHE A 68 -12.62 5.03 18.31
CA PHE A 68 -11.79 5.79 19.25
C PHE A 68 -12.51 6.44 20.45
N GLY A 69 -13.85 6.53 20.47
CA GLY A 69 -14.57 7.48 21.32
C GLY A 69 -15.92 7.06 21.93
N GLY A 70 -16.47 5.88 21.66
CA GLY A 70 -17.79 5.52 22.20
C GLY A 70 -18.02 4.02 22.19
N GLY A 71 -18.18 3.43 23.38
CA GLY A 71 -18.12 1.99 23.62
C GLY A 71 -19.06 1.15 22.73
N GLY A 72 -18.51 0.07 22.20
CA GLY A 72 -19.32 -1.01 21.61
C GLY A 72 -18.65 -1.74 20.44
N GLY A 73 -17.68 -2.60 20.78
CA GLY A 73 -17.30 -3.74 19.95
C GLY A 73 -16.02 -3.57 19.12
N PHE A 74 -14.86 -3.85 19.75
CA PHE A 74 -13.72 -4.61 19.22
C PHE A 74 -12.58 -4.52 20.26
N GLY A 75 -12.65 -5.35 21.30
CA GLY A 75 -11.64 -5.33 22.36
C GLY A 75 -12.13 -5.89 23.70
N GLY A 76 -12.71 -7.09 23.69
CA GLY A 76 -12.94 -7.84 24.93
C GLY A 76 -11.61 -8.31 25.51
N GLY A 77 -11.05 -7.52 26.42
CA GLY A 77 -9.88 -7.87 27.24
C GLY A 77 -10.19 -7.64 28.74
N PRO A 78 -9.78 -8.53 29.65
CA PRO A 78 -10.34 -8.66 31.01
C PRO A 78 -9.78 -7.67 32.07
N PHE A 79 -9.35 -6.46 31.69
CA PHE A 79 -8.78 -5.49 32.64
C PHE A 79 -9.60 -4.20 32.68
N GLY A 80 -10.36 -4.06 33.76
CA GLY A 80 -11.11 -2.85 34.09
C GLY A 80 -10.21 -1.68 34.50
N GLY A 81 -10.55 -0.49 34.01
CA GLY A 81 -9.94 0.79 34.37
C GLY A 81 -10.88 1.95 33.97
N PRO A 82 -10.83 3.09 34.68
CA PRO A 82 -11.95 4.03 34.77
C PRO A 82 -12.24 4.76 33.46
N GLN A 83 -13.53 4.83 33.14
CA GLN A 83 -14.13 5.43 31.97
C GLN A 83 -13.82 6.93 31.89
N PHE A 84 -13.08 7.36 30.86
CA PHE A 84 -12.95 8.78 30.50
C PHE A 84 -13.98 9.09 29.40
N VAL A 85 -15.11 9.66 29.79
CA VAL A 85 -16.11 10.23 28.89
C VAL A 85 -15.74 11.69 28.57
N PHE A 86 -15.45 11.98 27.31
CA PHE A 86 -15.41 13.37 26.83
C PHE A 86 -16.83 13.77 26.43
N ASN A 87 -17.53 14.41 27.37
CA ASN A 87 -18.83 15.04 27.13
C ASN A 87 -18.62 16.33 26.33
N PHE A 88 -18.89 16.33 25.03
CA PHE A 88 -18.94 17.54 24.22
C PHE A 88 -20.39 18.03 24.15
N GLY A 89 -20.83 18.79 25.16
CA GLY A 89 -22.16 19.40 25.12
C GLY A 89 -22.66 19.98 26.45
N GLY A 90 -22.44 21.29 26.64
CA GLY A 90 -23.36 22.20 27.35
C GLY A 90 -23.33 22.26 28.89
N GLY A 91 -22.92 23.41 29.44
CA GLY A 91 -23.30 23.87 30.79
C GLY A 91 -22.16 24.08 31.80
N PRO A 92 -22.27 25.00 32.79
CA PRO A 92 -21.14 25.64 33.47
C PRO A 92 -20.69 24.99 34.80
N GLY A 93 -19.39 25.08 35.10
CA GLY A 93 -18.73 24.65 36.35
C GLY A 93 -18.02 23.30 36.18
N ILE A 94 -16.76 23.06 36.56
CA ILE A 94 -16.05 23.38 37.80
C ILE A 94 -14.54 23.47 37.51
N ARG A 95 -13.85 24.35 38.25
CA ARG A 95 -12.38 24.55 38.22
C ARG A 95 -11.65 23.35 38.83
N ALA A 96 -10.51 22.95 38.25
CA ALA A 96 -9.45 22.27 39.00
C ALA A 96 -8.06 22.57 38.41
N ASP A 97 -7.30 23.31 39.22
CA ASP A 97 -5.85 23.39 39.36
C ASP A 97 -4.92 23.65 38.17
N ARG A 98 -4.40 24.89 38.17
CA ARG A 98 -3.04 25.19 37.69
C ARG A 98 -2.04 24.45 38.57
N THR A 99 -1.63 23.25 38.15
CA THR A 99 -0.40 22.63 38.66
C THR A 99 0.69 22.82 37.60
N LYS A 100 1.72 23.61 37.96
CA LYS A 100 3.03 23.56 37.30
C LYS A 100 3.46 22.10 37.24
N ASN A 101 3.86 21.64 36.04
CA ASN A 101 4.50 20.36 35.67
C ASN A 101 3.75 19.79 34.44
N ASN A 102 4.33 19.54 33.28
CA ASN A 102 5.72 19.38 32.86
C ASN A 102 5.77 19.64 31.34
N GLY A 103 6.82 20.29 30.82
CA GLY A 103 7.09 20.27 29.38
C GLY A 103 7.16 18.85 28.79
N ILE A 104 7.39 17.86 29.67
CA ILE A 104 7.35 16.42 29.38
C ILE A 104 5.92 15.92 29.08
N GLN A 105 4.86 16.48 29.69
CA GLN A 105 3.46 16.11 29.35
C GLN A 105 3.05 16.67 27.98
N THR A 106 3.56 17.85 27.61
CA THR A 106 3.41 18.39 26.25
C THR A 106 4.20 17.55 25.24
N LEU A 107 5.40 17.08 25.62
CA LEU A 107 6.21 16.17 24.81
C LEU A 107 5.56 14.78 24.63
N LEU A 108 4.91 14.24 25.68
CA LEU A 108 4.14 13.00 25.64
C LEU A 108 2.87 13.13 24.77
N GLY A 109 2.22 14.29 24.77
CA GLY A 109 1.12 14.59 23.85
C GLY A 109 1.55 14.76 22.38
N LEU A 110 2.81 15.16 22.14
CA LEU A 110 3.41 15.25 20.81
C LEU A 110 4.04 13.93 20.32
N LEU A 111 4.21 12.94 21.20
CA LEU A 111 4.77 11.62 20.89
C LEU A 111 4.09 10.92 19.69
N PRO A 112 2.75 10.86 19.56
CA PRO A 112 2.12 10.25 18.38
C PRO A 112 2.44 10.99 17.07
N ILE A 113 2.59 12.32 17.12
CA ILE A 113 2.94 13.15 15.95
C ILE A 113 4.41 12.96 15.60
N ILE A 114 5.29 12.94 16.60
CA ILE A 114 6.73 12.69 16.45
C ILE A 114 6.97 11.29 15.86
N LEU A 115 6.23 10.28 16.33
CA LEU A 115 6.36 8.90 15.85
C LEU A 115 5.88 8.76 14.40
N PHE A 116 4.82 9.46 14.00
CA PHE A 116 4.35 9.47 12.61
C PHE A 116 5.32 10.17 11.65
N PHE A 117 6.10 11.15 12.14
CA PHE A 117 7.07 11.88 11.31
C PHE A 117 8.45 11.22 11.26
N ILE A 118 8.90 10.65 12.39
CA ILE A 118 10.22 10.04 12.51
C ILE A 118 10.24 8.61 11.95
N LEU A 119 9.19 7.79 12.16
CA LEU A 119 9.16 6.42 11.63
C LEU A 119 9.33 6.32 10.11
N PRO A 120 8.68 7.12 9.26
CA PRO A 120 8.90 7.02 7.82
C PRO A 120 10.28 7.53 7.41
N VAL A 121 10.89 8.46 8.15
CA VAL A 121 12.27 8.93 7.89
C VAL A 121 13.29 7.87 8.30
N ILE A 122 13.10 7.24 9.45
CA ILE A 122 13.87 6.07 9.89
C ILE A 122 13.70 4.94 8.89
N THR A 123 12.46 4.63 8.50
CA THR A 123 12.17 3.56 7.52
C THR A 123 12.77 3.89 6.15
N SER A 124 12.78 5.16 5.73
CA SER A 124 13.44 5.61 4.49
C SER A 124 14.97 5.56 4.59
N LEU A 125 15.56 5.87 5.75
CA LEU A 125 17.00 5.75 5.99
C LEU A 125 17.45 4.28 5.99
N PHE A 126 16.70 3.40 6.67
CA PHE A 126 16.96 1.97 6.71
C PHE A 126 16.58 1.27 5.38
N SER A 127 15.61 1.78 4.62
CA SER A 127 15.26 1.29 3.27
C SER A 127 16.23 1.81 2.20
N GLY A 128 16.73 3.04 2.35
CA GLY A 128 17.73 3.66 1.47
C GLY A 128 19.11 3.02 1.60
N GLY A 129 19.50 2.59 2.81
CA GLY A 129 20.68 1.75 3.05
C GLY A 129 20.51 0.28 2.65
N SER A 130 19.31 -0.13 2.22
CA SER A 130 18.99 -1.52 1.83
C SER A 130 18.76 -1.68 0.33
N SER A 131 19.04 -0.65 -0.49
CA SER A 131 18.89 -0.71 -1.95
C SER A 131 19.95 -1.57 -2.67
N SER A 132 20.61 -2.49 -1.94
CA SER A 132 21.38 -3.59 -2.51
C SER A 132 21.36 -4.87 -1.64
N SER A 133 20.32 -5.11 -0.84
CA SER A 133 20.11 -6.44 -0.25
C SER A 133 19.29 -7.33 -1.19
N THR A 134 19.86 -7.60 -2.37
CA THR A 134 19.69 -8.94 -2.94
C THR A 134 20.05 -9.92 -1.83
N SER A 135 19.04 -10.60 -1.27
CA SER A 135 19.14 -11.76 -0.37
C SER A 135 20.48 -11.89 0.36
N ALA A 136 20.59 -11.45 1.63
CA ALA A 136 21.78 -11.51 2.50
C ALA A 136 22.69 -12.74 2.29
N GLY A 137 23.53 -12.70 1.26
CA GLY A 137 24.15 -13.86 0.65
C GLY A 137 25.01 -13.42 -0.54
N PRO A 138 26.07 -14.19 -0.82
CA PRO A 138 27.06 -13.83 -1.83
C PRO A 138 26.44 -13.78 -3.22
N ARG A 139 26.97 -12.91 -4.09
CA ARG A 139 26.54 -12.86 -5.49
C ARG A 139 27.02 -14.13 -6.19
N MET A 140 26.15 -14.69 -7.03
CA MET A 140 26.39 -15.96 -7.74
C MET A 140 26.24 -15.72 -9.23
N VAL A 141 27.13 -16.29 -10.02
CA VAL A 141 27.08 -16.26 -11.48
C VAL A 141 26.85 -17.67 -12.00
N TYR A 142 25.98 -17.84 -12.98
CA TYR A 142 25.66 -19.14 -13.57
C TYR A 142 26.37 -19.28 -14.93
N ASP A 143 26.70 -20.52 -15.30
CA ASP A 143 27.29 -20.95 -16.59
C ASP A 143 28.74 -20.51 -16.87
N ASN A 144 29.03 -19.22 -16.77
CA ASN A 144 30.34 -18.68 -17.09
C ASN A 144 31.04 -18.10 -15.85
N PRO A 145 32.30 -18.48 -15.59
CA PRO A 145 33.08 -17.83 -14.56
C PRO A 145 33.34 -16.38 -14.99
N ALA A 146 33.10 -15.46 -14.07
CA ALA A 146 33.40 -14.05 -14.26
C ALA A 146 34.22 -13.60 -13.07
N HIS A 147 35.42 -13.08 -13.27
CA HIS A 147 36.24 -12.56 -12.17
C HIS A 147 35.42 -11.54 -11.36
N PRO A 148 35.26 -11.67 -10.04
CA PRO A 148 36.01 -12.49 -9.05
C PRO A 148 35.41 -13.88 -8.70
N TYR A 149 34.36 -14.33 -9.38
CA TYR A 149 33.68 -15.61 -9.15
C TYR A 149 34.41 -16.75 -9.87
N THR A 150 35.34 -17.39 -9.16
CA THR A 150 36.18 -18.48 -9.71
C THR A 150 35.88 -19.85 -9.12
N GLU A 151 35.29 -19.92 -7.92
CA GLU A 151 35.03 -21.19 -7.28
C GLU A 151 33.75 -21.82 -7.85
N GLU A 152 33.91 -22.97 -8.50
CA GLU A 152 32.80 -23.74 -9.08
C GLU A 152 32.12 -24.60 -8.01
N ARG A 153 30.80 -24.46 -7.92
CA ARG A 153 29.93 -25.31 -7.10
C ARG A 153 28.74 -25.80 -7.93
N LYS A 154 28.05 -26.83 -7.44
CA LYS A 154 26.89 -27.42 -8.11
C LYS A 154 25.67 -27.39 -7.20
N THR A 155 24.51 -27.11 -7.78
CA THR A 155 23.23 -27.17 -7.07
C THR A 155 22.82 -28.62 -6.78
N PRO A 156 22.14 -28.89 -5.66
CA PRO A 156 21.91 -30.26 -5.20
C PRO A 156 20.91 -31.03 -6.07
N ASN A 157 19.84 -30.41 -6.57
CA ASN A 157 18.83 -31.14 -7.35
C ASN A 157 19.05 -30.99 -8.86
N LEU A 158 19.36 -29.76 -9.31
CA LEU A 158 19.45 -29.44 -10.74
C LEU A 158 20.83 -29.71 -11.33
N ASN A 159 21.84 -29.97 -10.49
CA ASN A 159 23.24 -30.20 -10.90
C ASN A 159 23.81 -29.08 -11.82
N VAL A 160 23.28 -27.87 -11.69
CA VAL A 160 23.74 -26.70 -12.46
C VAL A 160 24.95 -26.11 -11.77
N GLN A 161 25.99 -25.86 -12.57
CA GLN A 161 27.23 -25.24 -12.12
C GLN A 161 27.01 -23.74 -11.92
N TYR A 162 27.50 -23.24 -10.79
CA TYR A 162 27.49 -21.83 -10.48
C TYR A 162 28.81 -21.44 -9.81
N TYR A 163 29.19 -20.18 -9.97
CA TYR A 163 30.47 -19.65 -9.54
C TYR A 163 30.27 -18.65 -8.40
N VAL A 164 31.12 -18.77 -7.38
CA VAL A 164 31.13 -17.91 -6.20
C VAL A 164 32.53 -17.34 -6.00
N ASN A 165 32.62 -16.23 -5.27
CA ASN A 165 33.89 -15.66 -4.87
C ASN A 165 34.47 -16.49 -3.71
N PRO A 166 35.69 -17.05 -3.83
CA PRO A 166 36.31 -17.83 -2.75
C PRO A 166 36.45 -17.05 -1.44
N ASP A 167 36.67 -15.73 -1.50
CA ASP A 167 36.84 -14.89 -0.30
C ASP A 167 35.57 -14.85 0.57
N GLU A 168 34.39 -14.92 -0.07
CA GLU A 168 33.10 -14.84 0.62
C GLU A 168 32.75 -16.15 1.31
N ILE A 169 33.24 -17.28 0.81
CA ILE A 169 32.92 -18.61 1.31
C ILE A 169 34.03 -19.23 2.17
N ALA A 170 35.21 -18.62 2.24
CA ALA A 170 36.30 -19.06 3.12
C ALA A 170 35.89 -19.18 4.60
N GLN A 171 34.89 -18.41 5.05
CA GLN A 171 34.37 -18.44 6.44
C GLN A 171 33.09 -19.27 6.61
N TYR A 172 32.61 -19.92 5.55
CA TYR A 172 31.37 -20.70 5.59
C TYR A 172 31.65 -22.12 6.09
N ASN A 173 30.81 -22.59 7.01
CA ASN A 173 30.77 -23.99 7.42
C ASN A 173 29.96 -24.82 6.40
N ASP A 174 30.17 -26.12 6.34
CA ASP A 174 29.48 -27.07 5.43
C ASP A 174 27.96 -26.90 5.43
N GLY A 175 27.36 -26.66 6.60
CA GLY A 175 25.92 -26.40 6.72
C GLY A 175 25.48 -25.10 6.03
N LYS A 176 26.30 -24.05 6.09
CA LYS A 176 26.02 -22.78 5.38
C LYS A 176 26.27 -22.94 3.88
N LEU A 177 27.26 -23.73 3.48
CA LEU A 177 27.54 -24.04 2.08
C LEU A 177 26.37 -24.79 1.43
N ASN A 178 25.83 -25.82 2.10
CA ASN A 178 24.62 -26.52 1.64
C ASN A 178 23.39 -25.59 1.54
N LYS A 179 23.24 -24.64 2.48
CA LYS A 179 22.18 -23.63 2.43
C LYS A 179 22.39 -22.67 1.26
N LEU A 180 23.63 -22.32 0.96
CA LEU A 180 24.01 -21.49 -0.17
C LEU A 180 23.69 -22.21 -1.49
N ASP A 181 24.05 -23.49 -1.63
CA ASP A 181 23.74 -24.30 -2.83
C ASP A 181 22.22 -24.37 -3.10
N ARG A 182 21.41 -24.57 -2.04
CA ARG A 182 19.93 -24.55 -2.16
C ARG A 182 19.40 -23.17 -2.55
N THR A 183 20.01 -22.11 -2.03
CA THR A 183 19.61 -20.73 -2.32
C THR A 183 19.97 -20.36 -3.75
N ALA A 184 21.13 -20.81 -4.24
CA ALA A 184 21.56 -20.67 -5.63
C ALA A 184 20.54 -21.33 -6.57
N GLU A 185 20.11 -22.54 -6.25
CA GLU A 185 19.09 -23.25 -7.02
C GLU A 185 17.78 -22.46 -7.10
N LEU A 186 17.26 -21.99 -5.97
CA LEU A 186 16.04 -21.19 -5.93
C LEU A 186 16.16 -19.89 -6.73
N ASN A 187 17.30 -19.22 -6.63
CA ASN A 187 17.56 -17.98 -7.36
C ASN A 187 17.65 -18.20 -8.87
N LEU A 188 18.31 -19.28 -9.31
CA LEU A 188 18.36 -19.68 -10.72
C LEU A 188 16.95 -19.92 -11.27
N VAL A 189 16.14 -20.71 -10.56
CA VAL A 189 14.77 -21.04 -11.01
C VAL A 189 13.91 -19.79 -11.07
N ARG A 190 14.00 -18.90 -10.07
CA ARG A 190 13.28 -17.62 -10.08
C ARG A 190 13.68 -16.75 -11.26
N HIS A 191 14.98 -16.64 -11.53
CA HIS A 191 15.49 -15.85 -12.64
C HIS A 191 15.02 -16.41 -13.99
N LEU A 192 15.19 -17.72 -14.21
CA LEU A 192 14.74 -18.36 -15.44
C LEU A 192 13.22 -18.27 -15.65
N LYS A 193 12.43 -18.34 -14.57
CA LYS A 193 10.97 -18.15 -14.64
C LYS A 193 10.62 -16.73 -15.07
N ALA A 194 11.25 -15.72 -14.48
CA ALA A 194 11.03 -14.32 -14.86
C ALA A 194 11.42 -14.07 -16.33
N GLU A 195 12.58 -14.57 -16.77
CA GLU A 195 13.01 -14.45 -18.17
C GLU A 195 12.05 -15.19 -19.12
N CYS A 196 11.63 -16.41 -18.77
CA CYS A 196 10.65 -17.15 -19.56
C CYS A 196 9.29 -16.42 -19.65
N GLU A 197 8.80 -15.83 -18.55
CA GLU A 197 7.58 -15.00 -18.58
C GLU A 197 7.75 -13.80 -19.50
N ASN A 198 8.91 -13.13 -19.46
CA ASN A 198 9.22 -12.02 -20.36
C ASN A 198 9.24 -12.47 -21.84
N GLU A 199 9.88 -13.60 -22.14
CA GLU A 199 9.93 -14.19 -23.49
C GLU A 199 8.52 -14.55 -24.00
N ILE A 200 7.69 -15.15 -23.15
CA ILE A 200 6.29 -15.49 -23.47
C ILE A 200 5.49 -14.23 -23.80
N VAL A 201 5.57 -13.21 -22.94
CA VAL A 201 4.89 -11.93 -23.14
C VAL A 201 5.39 -11.25 -24.41
N TYR A 202 6.68 -11.28 -24.68
CA TYR A 202 7.26 -10.71 -25.89
C TYR A 202 6.74 -11.40 -27.16
N ARG A 203 6.74 -12.74 -27.17
CA ARG A 203 6.17 -13.53 -28.27
C ARG A 203 4.69 -13.21 -28.47
N GLN A 204 3.93 -13.06 -27.38
CA GLN A 204 2.51 -12.72 -27.46
C GLN A 204 2.30 -11.33 -28.05
N ARG A 205 3.10 -10.33 -27.66
CA ARG A 205 3.07 -8.99 -28.27
C ARG A 205 3.37 -9.02 -29.77
N LEU A 206 4.31 -9.87 -30.21
CA LEU A 206 4.57 -10.04 -31.65
C LEU A 206 3.35 -10.60 -32.39
N ARG A 207 2.65 -11.58 -31.80
CA ARG A 207 1.42 -12.13 -32.38
C ARG A 207 0.30 -11.10 -32.40
N ASP A 208 0.09 -10.38 -31.32
CA ASP A 208 -0.95 -9.35 -31.22
C ASP A 208 -0.70 -8.24 -32.25
N ALA A 209 0.58 -7.85 -32.44
CA ALA A 209 0.99 -6.89 -33.46
C ALA A 209 0.84 -7.42 -34.90
N ALA A 210 0.92 -8.74 -35.09
CA ALA A 210 0.72 -9.39 -36.39
C ALA A 210 -0.77 -9.57 -36.72
N GLN A 211 -1.63 -9.81 -35.73
CA GLN A 211 -3.07 -9.99 -35.95
C GLN A 211 -3.77 -8.71 -36.41
N GLY A 212 -3.28 -7.54 -35.97
CA GLY A 212 -3.85 -6.25 -36.35
C GLY A 212 -5.32 -6.10 -35.94
N TRP A 213 -5.95 -4.99 -36.31
CA TRP A 213 -7.38 -4.78 -36.04
C TRP A 213 -8.28 -5.31 -37.17
N PHE A 214 -7.81 -5.29 -38.41
CA PHE A 214 -8.63 -5.60 -39.59
C PHE A 214 -8.14 -6.83 -40.37
N TYR A 215 -6.82 -7.05 -40.46
CA TYR A 215 -6.21 -8.14 -41.20
C TYR A 215 -4.92 -8.60 -40.53
N GLN A 216 -4.63 -9.89 -40.62
CA GLN A 216 -3.40 -10.49 -40.13
C GLN A 216 -2.27 -10.31 -41.16
N ASP A 217 -1.16 -9.75 -40.71
CA ASP A 217 0.07 -9.64 -41.51
C ASP A 217 0.84 -10.97 -41.46
N PRO A 218 0.93 -11.73 -42.56
CA PRO A 218 1.54 -13.07 -42.55
C PRO A 218 3.03 -13.04 -42.20
N GLU A 219 3.78 -12.04 -42.69
CA GLU A 219 5.21 -11.90 -42.43
C GLU A 219 5.52 -11.67 -40.94
N LYS A 220 4.71 -10.84 -40.26
CA LYS A 220 4.86 -10.59 -38.82
C LYS A 220 4.45 -11.80 -38.00
N MET A 221 3.48 -12.58 -38.49
CA MET A 221 3.03 -13.80 -37.83
C MET A 221 4.13 -14.86 -37.88
N GLU A 222 4.77 -15.04 -39.04
CA GLU A 222 5.91 -15.95 -39.19
C GLU A 222 7.07 -15.56 -38.26
N LEU A 223 7.38 -14.27 -38.14
CA LEU A 223 8.39 -13.79 -37.18
C LEU A 223 8.02 -14.15 -35.73
N ALA A 224 6.74 -13.98 -35.36
CA ALA A 224 6.26 -14.33 -34.02
C ALA A 224 6.31 -15.85 -33.74
N GLU A 225 6.15 -16.68 -34.77
CA GLU A 225 6.26 -18.14 -34.68
C GLU A 225 7.72 -18.62 -34.64
N ALA A 226 8.60 -17.96 -35.41
CA ALA A 226 10.03 -18.22 -35.42
C ALA A 226 10.75 -17.76 -34.13
N TYR A 227 10.10 -16.95 -33.30
CA TYR A 227 10.68 -16.48 -32.03
C TYR A 227 10.87 -17.65 -31.04
N THR A 228 12.13 -18.03 -30.83
CA THR A 228 12.55 -19.04 -29.87
C THR A 228 12.60 -18.49 -28.45
N MET A 229 12.19 -19.28 -27.46
CA MET A 229 12.18 -18.93 -26.03
C MET A 229 13.23 -19.77 -25.29
N PRO A 230 14.52 -19.40 -25.33
CA PRO A 230 15.61 -20.22 -24.80
C PRO A 230 15.52 -20.39 -23.28
N SER A 231 15.05 -19.38 -22.54
CA SER A 231 14.92 -19.46 -21.07
C SER A 231 13.83 -20.45 -20.68
N CYS A 232 12.72 -20.46 -21.42
CA CYS A 232 11.66 -21.45 -21.25
C CYS A 232 12.11 -22.87 -21.60
N GLU A 233 12.87 -23.03 -22.69
CA GLU A 233 13.43 -24.33 -23.07
C GLU A 233 14.38 -24.84 -21.97
N ARG A 234 15.24 -23.97 -21.45
CA ARG A 234 16.12 -24.31 -20.33
C ARG A 234 15.34 -24.75 -19.08
N LEU A 235 14.27 -24.07 -18.69
CA LEU A 235 13.40 -24.53 -17.59
C LEU A 235 12.81 -25.91 -17.84
N HIS A 236 12.42 -26.20 -19.08
CA HIS A 236 11.91 -27.50 -19.47
C HIS A 236 12.98 -28.60 -19.39
N THR A 237 14.21 -28.32 -19.85
CA THR A 237 15.35 -29.26 -19.73
C THR A 237 15.70 -29.60 -18.28
N LEU A 238 15.47 -28.65 -17.37
CA LEU A 238 15.66 -28.83 -15.92
C LEU A 238 14.51 -29.60 -15.26
N GLY A 239 13.47 -30.00 -16.01
CA GLY A 239 12.33 -30.74 -15.49
C GLY A 239 11.38 -29.91 -14.62
N ILE A 240 11.45 -28.58 -14.72
CA ILE A 240 10.65 -27.64 -13.90
C ILE A 240 9.39 -27.18 -14.68
N GLY A 241 8.92 -28.03 -15.60
CA GLY A 241 7.86 -27.71 -16.55
C GLY A 241 6.46 -27.88 -15.97
N ARG A 242 5.87 -26.74 -15.56
CA ARG A 242 4.48 -26.49 -15.12
C ARG A 242 4.00 -27.14 -13.82
#